data_AF-A0A1X1BBF6-F1
#
_entry.id   AF-A0A1X1BBF6-F1
#
_cell.length_a   1.000
_cell.length_b   1.000
_cell.length_c   1.000
_cell.angle_alpha   90.00
_cell.angle_beta   90.00
_cell.angle_gamma   90.00
#
_symmetry.space_group_name_H-M   'P 1'
#
loop_
_entity.id
_entity.type
_entity.pdbx_description
1 polymer ?
#
loop_
_entity_poly.entity_id
_entity_poly.type
_entity_poly.pdbx_seq_one_letter_code
_entity_poly.pdbx_strand_id
1 'polypeptide(L)' 'MTTTQNDSPLGNLLSDSMRFGPAPTRGRELAVIACTFVLLAIVLAIVTPPVIFMAIAAAAIVVNFAIRWAVGSRKWGSR' A
#
# COMPACT_ATOMS: atom_id res chain seq x y z
N MET A 1 -17.22 2.19 -7.03
CA MET A 1 -16.49 3.40 -7.43
C MET A 1 -15.93 3.15 -8.82
N THR A 2 -16.62 3.66 -9.83
CA THR A 2 -16.22 3.67 -11.24
C THR A 2 -15.14 4.73 -11.40
N THR A 3 -13.89 4.33 -11.60
CA THR A 3 -12.79 5.25 -11.87
C THR A 3 -13.04 5.91 -13.22
N THR A 4 -13.26 7.21 -13.22
CA THR A 4 -13.39 7.95 -14.47
C THR A 4 -12.00 8.30 -14.98
N GLN A 5 -11.85 8.45 -16.29
CA GLN A 5 -10.57 8.73 -16.96
C GLN A 5 -9.91 10.06 -16.50
N ASN A 6 -10.60 10.88 -15.70
CA ASN A 6 -10.18 12.20 -15.24
C ASN A 6 -9.73 12.24 -13.76
N ASP A 7 -9.64 11.10 -13.06
CA ASP A 7 -9.24 11.07 -11.65
C ASP A 7 -7.72 11.33 -11.51
N SER A 8 -7.36 12.33 -10.68
CA SER A 8 -5.96 12.68 -10.40
C SER A 8 -5.16 11.44 -9.94
N PRO A 9 -3.94 11.20 -10.48
CA PRO A 9 -3.08 10.10 -10.04
C PRO A 9 -2.84 10.08 -8.52
N LEU A 10 -2.70 11.26 -7.92
CA LEU A 10 -2.52 11.42 -6.48
C LEU A 10 -3.81 11.06 -5.72
N GLY A 11 -4.97 11.48 -6.23
CA GLY A 11 -6.27 11.13 -5.64
C GLY A 11 -6.54 9.63 -5.67
N ASN A 12 -6.16 8.97 -6.77
CA ASN A 12 -6.22 7.51 -6.88
C ASN A 12 -5.30 6.81 -5.87
N LEU A 13 -4.06 7.29 -5.70
CA LEU A 13 -3.11 6.74 -4.73
C LEU A 13 -3.63 6.87 -3.30
N LEU A 14 -4.16 8.05 -2.94
CA LEU A 14 -4.72 8.31 -1.62
C LEU A 14 -5.97 7.45 -1.36
N SER A 15 -6.84 7.29 -2.36
CA SER A 15 -8.01 6.42 -2.24
C SER A 15 -7.60 4.96 -2.05
N ASP A 16 -6.60 4.48 -2.79
CA ASP A 16 -6.12 3.10 -2.69
C ASP A 16 -5.37 2.80 -1.38
N SER A 17 -4.67 3.79 -0.82
CA SER A 17 -3.97 3.63 0.47
C SER A 17 -4.95 3.55 1.64
N MET A 18 -6.07 4.28 1.57
CA MET A 18 -7.10 4.31 2.63
C MET A 18 -8.12 3.17 2.50
N ARG A 19 -8.12 2.43 1.38
CA ARG A 19 -9.06 1.36 1.13
C ARG A 19 -8.67 0.05 1.84
N PHE A 20 -9.67 -0.62 2.42
CA PHE A 20 -9.55 -2.00 2.84
C PHE A 20 -9.65 -2.94 1.63
N GLY A 21 -8.51 -3.50 1.23
CA GLY A 21 -8.36 -4.45 0.11
C GLY A 21 -7.39 -3.98 -0.96
N PRO A 22 -7.08 -4.82 -1.97
CA PRO A 22 -6.13 -4.49 -3.02
C PRO A 22 -6.62 -3.38 -3.95
N ALA A 23 -5.67 -2.59 -4.47
CA ALA A 23 -5.91 -1.60 -5.50
C ALA A 23 -6.45 -2.25 -6.80
N PRO A 24 -7.10 -1.47 -7.69
CA PRO A 24 -7.74 -2.01 -8.90
C PRO A 24 -6.80 -2.69 -9.89
N THR A 25 -5.50 -2.32 -9.89
CA THR A 25 -4.49 -2.85 -10.81
C THR A 25 -3.18 -3.14 -10.08
N ARG A 26 -2.35 -4.02 -10.65
CA ARG A 26 -1.00 -4.34 -10.15
C ARG A 26 -0.13 -3.08 -9.99
N GLY A 27 -0.13 -2.21 -10.99
CA GLY A 27 0.67 -0.98 -10.98
C GLY A 27 0.25 -0.02 -9.87
N ARG A 28 -1.06 0.09 -9.60
CA ARG A 28 -1.57 0.93 -8.51
C ARG A 28 -1.21 0.37 -7.14
N GLU A 29 -1.26 -0.95 -6.96
CA GLU A 29 -0.85 -1.56 -5.68
C GLU A 29 0.65 -1.35 -5.42
N LEU A 30 1.50 -1.47 -6.46
CA LEU A 30 2.94 -1.18 -6.33
C LEU A 30 3.19 0.28 -5.91
N ALA A 31 2.43 1.23 -6.45
CA ALA A 31 2.55 2.63 -6.05
C ALA A 31 2.16 2.85 -4.58
N VAL A 32 1.11 2.18 -4.10
CA VAL A 32 0.73 2.20 -2.67
C VAL A 32 1.84 1.62 -1.81
N ILE A 33 2.37 0.44 -2.17
CA ILE A 33 3.46 -0.22 -1.44
C ILE A 33 4.67 0.72 -1.33
N ALA A 34 5.13 1.27 -2.46
CA ALA A 34 6.27 2.17 -2.49
C ALA A 34 6.05 3.42 -1.62
N CYS A 35 4.88 4.05 -1.74
CA CYS A 35 4.52 5.22 -0.93
C CYS A 35 4.51 4.90 0.57
N THR A 36 3.96 3.74 0.96
CA THR A 36 3.94 3.33 2.37
C THR A 36 5.33 3.09 2.93
N PHE A 37 6.25 2.47 2.17
CA PHE A 37 7.63 2.30 2.63
C PHE A 37 8.38 3.62 2.76
N VAL A 38 8.16 4.57 1.84
CA VAL A 38 8.73 5.92 1.94
C VAL A 38 8.22 6.65 3.18
N LEU A 39 6.90 6.63 3.42
CA LEU A 39 6.31 7.24 4.61
C LEU A 39 6.79 6.57 5.91
N LEU A 40 6.88 5.25 5.92
CA LEU A 40 7.42 4.50 7.06
C LEU A 40 8.87 4.91 7.35
N ALA A 41 9.72 5.02 6.33
CA ALA A 41 11.10 5.45 6.49
C ALA A 41 11.21 6.85 7.10
N ILE A 42 10.36 7.79 6.63
CA ILE A 42 10.27 9.15 7.19
C ILE A 42 9.86 9.10 8.67
N VAL A 43 8.81 8.34 9.01
CA VAL A 43 8.32 8.21 10.39
C VAL A 43 9.39 7.61 11.30
N LEU A 44 10.08 6.56 10.85
CA LEU A 44 11.14 5.91 11.63
C LEU A 44 12.36 6.82 11.84
N ALA A 45 12.72 7.62 10.84
CA ALA A 45 13.80 8.61 10.96
C ALA A 45 13.49 9.71 11.99
N ILE A 46 12.21 10.07 12.15
CA ILE A 46 11.77 11.11 13.11
C ILE A 46 11.62 10.54 14.51
N VAL A 47 10.91 9.41 14.66
CA VAL A 47 10.55 8.86 15.97
C VAL A 47 11.70 8.08 16.59
N THR A 48 12.61 7.53 15.77
CA THR A 48 13.75 6.70 16.21
C THR A 48 13.38 5.63 17.26
N PRO A 49 12.35 4.80 17.01
CA PRO A 49 11.91 3.82 18.00
C PRO A 49 12.95 2.70 18.18
N PRO A 50 12.86 1.91 19.27
CA PRO A 50 13.73 0.76 19.47
C PRO A 50 13.69 -0.22 18.30
N VAL A 51 14.84 -0.85 17.99
CA VAL A 51 15.00 -1.76 16.83
C VAL A 51 13.98 -2.89 16.82
N ILE A 52 13.65 -3.45 18.00
CA ILE A 52 12.64 -4.51 18.14
C ILE A 52 11.27 -4.02 17.66
N PHE A 53 10.89 -2.79 18.00
CA PHE A 53 9.61 -2.21 17.58
C PHE A 53 9.58 -1.98 16.07
N MET A 54 10.68 -1.50 15.48
CA MET A 54 10.82 -1.35 14.04
C MET A 54 10.65 -2.69 13.31
N ALA A 55 11.28 -3.75 13.82
CA ALA A 55 11.20 -5.09 13.23
C ALA A 55 9.76 -5.64 13.25
N ILE A 56 9.06 -5.49 14.37
CA ILE A 56 7.66 -5.93 14.50
C ILE A 56 6.76 -5.15 13.53
N ALA A 57 6.90 -3.82 13.48
CA ALA A 57 6.11 -2.99 12.58
C ALA A 57 6.37 -3.33 11.10
N ALA A 58 7.64 -3.50 10.71
CA ALA A 58 8.01 -3.88 9.36
C ALA A 58 7.44 -5.26 8.98
N ALA A 59 7.52 -6.25 9.88
CA ALA A 59 6.94 -7.57 9.66
C ALA A 59 5.41 -7.50 9.44
N ALA A 60 4.70 -6.75 10.28
CA ALA A 60 3.26 -6.56 10.14
C ALA A 60 2.87 -5.90 8.81
N ILE A 61 3.63 -4.89 8.38
CA ILE A 61 3.42 -4.18 7.11
C ILE A 61 3.65 -5.13 5.92
N VAL A 62 4.72 -5.92 5.95
CA VAL A 62 5.01 -6.90 4.89
C VAL A 62 3.90 -7.95 4.80
N VAL A 63 3.43 -8.48 5.94
CA VAL A 63 2.31 -9.44 5.98
C VAL A 63 1.04 -8.81 5.42
N ASN A 64 0.73 -7.57 5.79
CA ASN A 64 -0.44 -6.86 5.27
C ASN A 64 -0.40 -6.74 3.74
N PHE A 65 0.73 -6.29 3.18
CA PHE A 65 0.89 -6.17 1.73
C PHE A 65 0.95 -7.52 1.02
N ALA A 66 1.50 -8.56 1.63
CA ALA A 66 1.46 -9.91 1.08
C ALA A 66 0.02 -10.43 0.95
N ILE A 67 -0.81 -10.21 1.98
CA ILE A 67 -2.24 -10.56 1.95
C ILE A 67 -2.96 -9.76 0.87
N ARG A 68 -2.77 -8.43 0.84
CA ARG A 68 -3.38 -7.57 -0.20
C ARG A 68 -2.98 -8.03 -1.60
N TRP A 69 -1.70 -8.32 -1.81
CA TRP A 69 -1.17 -8.81 -3.07
C TRP A 69 -1.78 -10.16 -3.48
N ALA A 70 -1.89 -11.10 -2.56
CA ALA A 70 -2.50 -12.42 -2.81
C ALA A 70 -3.99 -12.32 -3.15
N VAL A 71 -4.72 -11.39 -2.53
CA VAL A 71 -6.13 -11.14 -2.87
C VAL A 71 -6.24 -10.40 -4.22
N GLY A 72 -5.34 -9.46 -4.48
CA GLY A 72 -5.29 -8.68 -5.71
C GLY A 72 -4.95 -9.53 -6.93
N SER A 73 -3.97 -10.44 -6.80
CA SER A 73 -3.52 -11.31 -7.88
C SER A 73 -4.63 -12.18 -8.45
N ARG A 74 -5.58 -12.61 -7.61
CA ARG A 74 -6.79 -13.35 -8.00
C ARG A 74 -7.81 -12.50 -8.78
N LYS A 75 -7.73 -11.18 -8.70
CA LYS A 75 -8.72 -10.23 -9.27
C LYS A 75 -8.18 -9.47 -10.49
N TRP A 76 -6.88 -9.22 -10.56
CA TRP A 76 -6.26 -8.37 -11.59
C TRP A 76 -6.24 -8.98 -13.00
N GLY A 77 -6.64 -10.25 -13.16
CA GLY A 77 -6.74 -10.92 -14.48
C GLY A 77 -8.15 -11.38 -14.84
N SER A 78 -9.16 -11.08 -14.02
CA SER A 78 -10.57 -11.47 -14.25
C SER A 78 -11.42 -10.31 -14.77
N ARG A 79 -10.80 -9.36 -15.49
CA ARG A 79 -11.48 -8.21 -16.09
C ARG A 79 -11.14 -8.14 -17.57
#